data_AF-A0A7J2LZQ4-F1
#
_entry.id   AF-A0A7J2LZQ4-F1
#
_cell.length_a   1.000
_cell.length_b   1.000
_cell.length_c   1.000
_cell.angle_alpha   90.00
_cell.angle_beta   90.00
_cell.angle_gamma   90.00
#
_symmetry.space_group_name_H-M   'P 1'
#
loop_
_entity.id
_entity.type
_entity.pdbx_description
1 polymer ?
#
loop_
_entity_poly.entity_id
_entity_poly.type
_entity_poly.pdbx_seq_one_letter_code
_entity_poly.pdbx_strand_id
1 'polypeptide(L)' 'MGKRIRVQRRGRGSPTWRASTHKRVAPSKYPNPPKEILSSVMTARVKQIVHDPGRGAPLACIELENGEKFYSVV' A
#
# COMPACT_ATOMS: atom_id res chain seq x y z
N MET A 1 -38.33 10.38 16.58
CA MET A 1 -36.88 10.12 16.43
C MET A 1 -36.64 9.30 15.17
N GLY A 2 -35.71 9.73 14.29
CA GLY A 2 -35.46 9.07 13.00
C GLY A 2 -34.40 7.96 13.07
N LYS A 3 -34.34 7.13 12.03
CA LYS A 3 -33.25 6.15 11.85
C LYS A 3 -31.95 6.87 11.50
N ARG A 4 -30.81 6.23 11.80
CA ARG A 4 -29.48 6.73 11.46
C ARG A 4 -29.28 6.83 9.95
N ILE A 5 -28.66 7.93 9.50
CA ILE A 5 -28.30 8.14 8.10
C ILE A 5 -27.20 7.16 7.64
N ARG A 6 -27.09 6.96 6.33
CA ARG A 6 -26.17 5.97 5.74
C ARG A 6 -24.70 6.18 6.13
N VAL A 7 -24.24 7.44 6.23
CA VAL A 7 -22.86 7.79 6.61
C VAL A 7 -22.56 7.41 8.06
N GLN A 8 -23.51 7.59 8.98
CA GLN A 8 -23.36 7.15 10.38
C GLN A 8 -23.26 5.62 10.48
N ARG A 9 -23.97 4.89 9.60
CA ARG A 9 -23.85 3.41 9.52
C ARG A 9 -22.50 2.98 8.95
N ARG A 10 -21.96 3.73 7.98
CA ARG A 10 -20.61 3.52 7.40
C ARG A 10 -19.50 3.66 8.44
N GLY A 11 -19.56 4.70 9.27
CA GLY A 11 -18.53 4.97 10.29
C GLY A 11 -18.33 3.85 11.30
N ARG A 12 -19.35 3.00 11.55
CA ARG A 12 -19.24 1.82 12.42
C ARG A 12 -18.34 0.72 11.84
N GLY A 13 -18.06 0.72 10.53
CA GLY A 13 -17.17 -0.26 9.91
C GLY A 13 -17.69 -1.70 9.89
N SER A 14 -19.02 -1.88 9.81
CA SER A 14 -19.66 -3.20 9.63
C SER A 14 -19.18 -3.86 8.32
N PRO A 15 -19.26 -5.20 8.18
CA PRO A 15 -18.73 -5.92 7.02
C PRO A 15 -19.17 -5.36 5.66
N THR A 16 -20.41 -4.89 5.55
CA THR A 16 -20.97 -4.23 4.35
C THR A 16 -20.16 -3.00 3.87
N TRP A 17 -19.45 -2.32 4.78
CA TRP A 17 -18.72 -1.08 4.50
C TRP A 17 -17.20 -1.25 4.54
N ARG A 18 -16.70 -2.43 4.92
CA ARG A 18 -15.26 -2.67 5.10
C ARG A 18 -14.63 -3.03 3.75
N ALA A 19 -13.46 -2.47 3.48
CA ALA A 19 -12.66 -2.85 2.32
C ALA A 19 -12.13 -4.28 2.47
N SER A 20 -12.05 -5.01 1.34
CA SER A 20 -11.49 -6.36 1.27
C SER A 20 -9.95 -6.35 1.29
N THR A 21 -9.35 -5.79 2.35
CA THR A 21 -7.90 -5.53 2.44
C THR A 21 -7.06 -6.80 2.37
N HIS A 22 -7.59 -7.96 2.76
CA HIS A 22 -6.89 -9.26 2.71
C HIS A 22 -6.53 -9.72 1.29
N LYS A 23 -7.13 -9.12 0.25
CA LYS A 23 -6.79 -9.41 -1.16
C LYS A 23 -5.66 -8.54 -1.70
N ARG A 24 -5.21 -7.53 -0.94
CA ARG A 24 -4.12 -6.65 -1.37
C ARG A 24 -2.79 -7.39 -1.28
N VAL A 25 -1.93 -7.16 -2.26
CA VAL A 25 -0.62 -7.80 -2.37
C VAL A 25 0.32 -7.28 -1.29
N ALA A 26 0.47 -5.96 -1.22
CA ALA A 26 1.38 -5.32 -0.29
C ALA A 26 1.01 -3.85 -0.07
N PRO A 27 1.39 -3.26 1.07
CA PRO A 27 1.32 -1.82 1.22
C PRO A 27 2.32 -1.17 0.26
N SER A 28 1.83 -0.21 -0.54
CA SER A 28 2.73 0.64 -1.31
C SER A 28 3.29 1.72 -0.40
N LYS A 29 4.55 1.57 -0.03
CA LYS A 29 5.29 2.47 0.86
C LYS A 29 6.76 2.43 0.48
N TYR A 30 7.41 3.59 0.58
CA TYR A 30 8.86 3.65 0.55
C TYR A 30 9.44 3.00 1.82
N PRO A 31 10.65 2.42 1.72
CA PRO A 31 11.40 2.00 2.89
C PRO A 31 11.64 3.22 3.79
N ASN A 32 11.88 2.99 5.08
CA ASN A 32 12.28 4.04 6.01
C ASN A 32 13.79 3.93 6.28
N PRO A 33 14.64 4.43 5.37
CA PRO A 33 16.09 4.30 5.53
C PRO A 33 16.61 5.13 6.72
N PRO A 34 17.79 4.78 7.26
CA PRO A 34 18.51 5.60 8.23
C PRO A 34 18.74 7.01 7.69
N LYS A 35 18.82 8.01 8.58
CA LYS A 35 19.03 9.43 8.20
C LYS A 35 20.28 9.66 7.36
N GLU A 36 21.32 8.85 7.56
CA GLU A 36 22.58 8.92 6.81
C GLU A 36 22.39 8.54 5.33
N ILE A 37 21.45 7.64 5.04
CA ILE A 37 21.15 7.16 3.68
C ILE A 37 20.14 8.06 2.98
N LEU A 38 19.27 8.77 3.73
CA LEU A 38 18.32 9.74 3.16
C LEU A 38 19.00 10.88 2.40
N SER A 39 20.22 11.25 2.78
CA SER A 39 21.03 12.26 2.08
C SER A 39 21.78 11.71 0.85
N SER A 40 21.78 10.40 0.64
CA SER A 40 22.48 9.74 -0.46
C SER A 40 21.50 9.22 -1.51
N VAL A 41 22.00 8.92 -2.71
CA VAL A 41 21.21 8.30 -3.77
C VAL A 41 21.08 6.81 -3.48
N MET A 42 19.85 6.32 -3.29
CA MET A 42 19.58 4.88 -3.21
C MET A 42 19.32 4.32 -4.61
N THR A 43 20.14 3.37 -5.01
CA THR A 43 19.94 2.56 -6.21
C THR A 43 19.14 1.30 -5.89
N ALA A 44 18.23 0.94 -6.79
CA ALA A 44 17.35 -0.20 -6.62
C ALA A 44 16.99 -0.80 -7.98
N ARG A 45 16.60 -2.06 -8.00
CA ARG A 45 16.16 -2.76 -9.22
C ARG A 45 14.69 -3.12 -9.15
N VAL A 46 13.95 -2.87 -10.23
CA VAL A 46 12.58 -3.38 -10.39
C VAL A 46 12.65 -4.88 -10.69
N LYS A 47 12.11 -5.69 -9.78
CA LYS A 47 12.11 -7.15 -9.90
C LYS A 47 10.88 -7.67 -10.64
N GLN A 48 9.72 -7.10 -10.36
CA GLN A 48 8.45 -7.55 -10.93
C GLN A 48 7.40 -6.44 -10.91
N ILE A 49 6.47 -6.47 -11.86
CA ILE A 49 5.24 -5.67 -11.85
C ILE A 49 4.07 -6.62 -11.54
N VAL A 50 3.27 -6.30 -10.52
CA VAL A 50 2.20 -7.13 -9.98
C VAL A 50 0.89 -6.36 -9.97
N HIS A 51 -0.21 -7.04 -10.27
CA HIS A 51 -1.55 -6.48 -10.14
C HIS A 51 -1.99 -6.45 -8.66
N ASP A 52 -2.38 -5.28 -8.13
CA ASP A 52 -2.92 -5.13 -6.76
C ASP A 52 -4.44 -4.89 -6.77
N PRO A 53 -5.26 -5.87 -6.35
CA PRO A 53 -6.70 -5.72 -6.31
C PRO A 53 -7.15 -4.58 -5.40
N GLY A 54 -7.90 -3.62 -5.97
CA GLY A 54 -8.50 -2.51 -5.23
C GLY A 54 -7.67 -1.24 -5.15
N ARG A 55 -6.56 -1.14 -5.89
CA ARG A 55 -5.77 0.09 -6.06
C ARG A 55 -5.98 0.77 -7.43
N GLY A 56 -6.39 -0.01 -8.44
CA GLY A 56 -6.64 0.51 -9.81
C GLY A 56 -5.36 0.79 -10.62
N ALA A 57 -4.19 0.52 -10.05
CA ALA A 57 -2.87 0.67 -10.67
C ALA A 57 -1.98 -0.53 -10.33
N PRO A 58 -1.02 -0.90 -11.18
CA PRO A 58 -0.04 -1.94 -10.87
C PRO A 58 0.95 -1.51 -9.78
N LEU A 59 1.53 -2.48 -9.09
CA LEU A 59 2.63 -2.29 -8.14
C LEU A 59 3.94 -2.84 -8.71
N ALA A 60 5.01 -2.07 -8.61
CA ALA A 60 6.36 -2.56 -8.81
C ALA A 60 6.93 -3.11 -7.50
N CYS A 61 7.42 -4.35 -7.52
CA CYS A 61 8.29 -4.90 -6.51
C CYS A 61 9.72 -4.42 -6.79
N ILE A 62 10.26 -3.60 -5.88
CA ILE A 62 11.58 -2.99 -5.99
C ILE A 62 12.48 -3.63 -4.93
N GLU A 63 13.65 -4.10 -5.36
CA GLU A 63 14.67 -4.72 -4.51
C GLU A 63 15.86 -3.76 -4.39
N LEU A 64 16.18 -3.41 -3.16
CA LEU A 64 17.35 -2.60 -2.79
C LEU A 64 18.61 -3.45 -2.80
N GLU A 65 19.78 -2.80 -2.90
CA GLU A 65 21.08 -3.48 -2.81
C GLU A 65 21.27 -4.22 -1.48
N ASN A 66 20.66 -3.72 -0.41
CA ASN A 66 20.67 -4.34 0.92
C ASN A 66 19.79 -5.61 1.01
N GLY A 67 19.12 -6.01 -0.08
CA GLY A 67 18.21 -7.15 -0.14
C GLY A 67 16.78 -6.85 0.36
N GLU A 68 16.52 -5.65 0.87
CA GLU A 68 15.18 -5.22 1.25
C GLU A 68 14.27 -5.02 0.04
N LYS A 69 13.01 -5.44 0.18
CA LYS A 69 11.99 -5.32 -0.86
C LYS A 69 10.88 -4.40 -0.43
N PHE A 70 10.52 -3.45 -1.28
CA PHE A 70 9.35 -2.61 -1.08
C PHE A 70 8.50 -2.55 -2.35
N TYR A 71 7.25 -2.12 -2.20
CA TYR A 71 6.33 -1.98 -3.32
C TYR A 71 6.01 -0.51 -3.56
N SER A 72 6.17 -0.06 -4.80
CA SER A 72 5.78 1.29 -5.22
C SER A 72 4.72 1.21 -6.32
N VAL A 73 3.87 2.23 -6.40
CA VAL A 73 3.01 2.40 -7.58
C VAL A 73 3.89 2.82 -8.75
N VAL A 74 3.61 2.26 -9.93
CA VAL A 74 4.21 2.66 -11.22
C VAL A 74 3.29 3.66 -11.91
#